data_AF-A0A842QB24-F1
#
_entry.id   AF-A0A842QB24-F1
#
_cell.length_a   1.000
_cell.length_b   1.000
_cell.length_c   1.000
_cell.angle_alpha   90.00
_cell.angle_beta   90.00
_cell.angle_gamma   90.00
#
_symmetry.space_group_name_H-M   'P 1'
#
loop_
_entity.id
_entity.type
_entity.pdbx_description
1 polymer ?
#
loop_
_entity_poly.entity_id
_entity_poly.type
_entity_poly.pdbx_seq_one_letter_code
_entity_poly.pdbx_strand_id
1 'polypeptide(L)'
;MKSKHTYVVLIDLPEALPFELPMIKTDPTNIGELNQKTEKSEKALFKFIEKLEKEFGEEFSFIGEDVIGEKFYKRFLFPKGGFLEVMYQTPAALIAHFIEKDRAENFSKSLKKIIDKTVDEDKVKMILKNLVEVNTEEEDSLTYDKWTKLTKIRSMTLE
;
A
#
# COMPACT_ATOMS: atom_id res chain seq x y z
N MET A 1 22.95 -8.71 18.76
CA MET A 1 22.95 -8.07 17.42
C MET A 1 21.66 -7.28 17.30
N LYS A 2 21.69 -6.00 16.90
CA LYS A 2 20.46 -5.26 16.58
C LYS A 2 19.84 -5.90 15.34
N SER A 3 18.59 -6.32 15.41
CA SER A 3 17.85 -6.82 14.25
C SER A 3 17.74 -5.69 13.22
N LYS A 4 18.31 -5.87 12.03
CA LYS A 4 18.18 -4.90 10.94
C LYS A 4 16.75 -4.95 10.42
N HIS A 5 15.95 -3.94 10.74
CA HIS A 5 14.57 -3.88 10.26
C HIS A 5 14.57 -3.63 8.74
N THR A 6 13.83 -4.46 8.00
CA THR A 6 13.68 -4.35 6.53
C THR A 6 12.23 -4.02 6.22
N TYR A 7 12.00 -3.14 5.26
CA TYR A 7 10.65 -2.74 4.89
C TYR A 7 10.46 -2.72 3.37
N VAL A 8 9.28 -3.13 2.93
CA VAL A 8 8.84 -3.08 1.53
C VAL A 8 7.83 -1.96 1.38
N VAL A 9 8.05 -1.08 0.41
CA VAL A 9 7.22 0.11 0.20
C VAL A 9 6.68 0.08 -1.21
N LEU A 10 5.41 0.45 -1.35
CA LEU A 10 4.80 0.83 -2.62
C LEU A 10 3.99 2.10 -2.41
N ILE A 11 4.20 3.09 -3.26
CA ILE A 11 3.32 4.26 -3.39
C ILE A 11 2.72 4.24 -4.79
N ASP A 12 1.40 4.22 -4.85
CA ASP A 12 0.63 4.18 -6.09
C ASP A 12 0.48 5.57 -6.67
N LEU A 13 1.55 6.07 -7.26
CA LEU A 13 1.54 7.33 -7.99
C LEU A 13 0.60 7.32 -9.22
N PRO A 14 0.44 6.19 -9.95
CA PRO A 14 -0.50 6.11 -11.07
C PRO A 14 -1.98 5.98 -10.68
N GLU A 15 -2.32 5.83 -9.39
CA GLU A 15 -3.70 5.64 -8.91
C GLU A 15 -4.40 4.40 -9.51
N ALA A 16 -3.65 3.29 -9.59
CA ALA A 16 -4.04 2.11 -10.34
C ALA A 16 -4.30 0.87 -9.48
N LEU A 17 -4.06 0.92 -8.17
CA LEU A 17 -4.43 -0.14 -7.26
C LEU A 17 -5.96 -0.23 -7.18
N PRO A 18 -6.51 -1.46 -7.18
CA PRO A 18 -7.96 -1.68 -7.35
C PRO A 18 -8.80 -1.23 -6.15
N PHE A 19 -8.16 -0.79 -5.08
CA PHE A 19 -8.76 -0.44 -3.80
C PHE A 19 -8.57 1.04 -3.44
N GLU A 20 -8.02 1.83 -4.35
CA GLU A 20 -7.85 3.26 -4.11
C GLU A 20 -9.22 3.95 -3.93
N LEU A 21 -9.32 4.73 -2.86
CA LEU A 21 -10.41 5.62 -2.55
C LEU A 21 -10.00 7.05 -2.92
N PRO A 22 -10.56 7.64 -3.99
CA PRO A 22 -10.32 9.02 -4.36
C PRO A 22 -10.61 9.97 -3.19
N MET A 23 -9.80 11.02 -3.01
CA MET A 23 -10.17 12.12 -2.12
C MET A 23 -11.42 12.81 -2.67
N ILE A 24 -12.58 12.51 -2.10
CA ILE A 24 -13.83 13.20 -2.41
C ILE A 24 -14.01 14.31 -1.37
N LYS A 25 -14.01 15.57 -1.79
CA LYS A 25 -14.53 16.67 -0.95
C LYS A 25 -16.02 16.43 -0.75
N THR A 26 -16.43 16.02 0.43
CA THR A 26 -17.81 15.62 0.68
C THR A 26 -18.73 16.82 0.76
N ASP A 27 -19.74 16.85 -0.11
CA ASP A 27 -20.95 17.66 0.08
C ASP A 27 -21.86 16.93 1.09
N PRO A 28 -22.39 17.59 2.15
CA PRO A 28 -23.34 17.01 3.10
C PRO A 28 -24.52 16.27 2.47
N THR A 29 -24.91 16.58 1.23
CA THR A 29 -26.03 15.89 0.55
C THR A 29 -25.68 14.49 0.00
N ASN A 30 -24.39 14.12 -0.06
CA ASN A 30 -23.90 12.92 -0.76
C ASN A 30 -23.27 11.87 0.16
N ILE A 31 -23.59 11.89 1.46
CA ILE A 31 -23.05 10.95 2.47
C ILE A 31 -23.32 9.48 2.10
N GLY A 32 -24.49 9.18 1.54
CA GLY A 32 -24.85 7.81 1.13
C GLY A 32 -23.94 7.25 0.02
N GLU A 33 -23.60 8.06 -0.97
CA GLU A 33 -22.68 7.67 -2.04
C GLU A 33 -21.24 7.51 -1.54
N LEU A 34 -20.81 8.38 -0.60
CA LEU A 34 -19.51 8.26 0.03
C LEU A 34 -19.38 6.92 0.78
N ASN A 35 -20.38 6.56 1.59
CA ASN A 35 -20.39 5.30 2.33
C ASN A 35 -20.27 4.08 1.39
N GLN A 36 -21.02 4.08 0.28
CA GLN A 36 -20.95 3.00 -0.71
C GLN A 36 -19.58 2.91 -1.39
N LYS A 37 -18.96 4.05 -1.74
CA LYS A 37 -17.61 4.08 -2.34
C LYS A 37 -16.55 3.59 -1.36
N THR A 38 -16.65 3.96 -0.09
CA THR A 38 -15.77 3.46 0.97
C THR A 38 -15.90 1.95 1.10
N GLU A 39 -17.12 1.42 1.24
CA GLU A 39 -17.37 -0.02 1.38
C GLU A 39 -16.85 -0.81 0.16
N LYS A 40 -17.03 -0.27 -1.05
CA LYS A 40 -16.50 -0.88 -2.28
C LYS A 40 -14.97 -0.94 -2.27
N SER A 41 -14.32 0.16 -1.88
CA SER A 41 -12.86 0.28 -1.83
C SER A 41 -12.28 -0.66 -0.78
N GLU A 42 -12.91 -0.74 0.39
CA GLU A 42 -12.51 -1.69 1.44
C GLU A 42 -12.67 -3.15 1.00
N LYS A 43 -13.79 -3.50 0.36
CA LYS A 43 -13.97 -4.85 -0.19
C LYS A 43 -12.90 -5.18 -1.23
N ALA A 44 -12.51 -4.21 -2.06
CA ALA A 44 -11.44 -4.39 -3.02
C ALA A 44 -10.07 -4.56 -2.33
N LEU A 45 -9.82 -3.81 -1.24
CA LEU A 45 -8.62 -3.94 -0.43
C LEU A 45 -8.51 -5.33 0.16
N PHE A 46 -9.54 -5.81 0.86
CA PHE A 46 -9.50 -7.16 1.46
C PHE A 46 -9.34 -8.26 0.40
N LYS A 47 -9.95 -8.12 -0.78
CA LYS A 47 -9.71 -9.06 -1.90
C LYS A 47 -8.28 -9.00 -2.44
N PHE A 48 -7.68 -7.81 -2.47
CA PHE A 48 -6.28 -7.66 -2.85
C PHE A 48 -5.36 -8.33 -1.83
N ILE A 49 -5.63 -8.12 -0.53
CA ILE A 49 -4.91 -8.76 0.56
C ILE A 49 -5.03 -10.29 0.50
N GLU A 50 -6.22 -10.82 0.29
CA GLU A 50 -6.44 -12.27 0.15
C GLU A 50 -5.62 -12.88 -1.01
N LYS A 51 -5.54 -12.17 -2.14
CA LYS A 51 -4.67 -12.59 -3.26
C LYS A 51 -3.20 -12.55 -2.88
N LEU A 52 -2.78 -11.51 -2.16
CA LEU A 52 -1.40 -11.32 -1.71
C LEU A 52 -0.98 -12.38 -0.69
N GLU A 53 -1.84 -12.72 0.27
CA GLU A 53 -1.65 -13.83 1.22
C GLU A 53 -1.38 -15.15 0.49
N LYS A 54 -2.22 -15.47 -0.50
CA LYS A 54 -2.10 -16.69 -1.32
C LYS A 54 -0.80 -16.72 -2.11
N GLU A 55 -0.38 -15.60 -2.70
CA GLU A 55 0.86 -15.52 -3.49
C GLU A 55 2.12 -15.45 -2.60
N PHE A 56 2.02 -14.91 -1.39
CA PHE A 56 3.12 -14.84 -0.43
C PHE A 56 3.27 -16.14 0.38
N GLY A 57 2.18 -16.90 0.52
CA GLY A 57 2.16 -18.17 1.25
C GLY A 57 2.02 -18.00 2.77
N GLU A 58 1.48 -16.87 3.24
CA GLU A 58 1.21 -16.61 4.65
C GLU A 58 -0.12 -15.89 4.81
N GLU A 59 -0.88 -16.23 5.85
CA GLU A 59 -2.13 -15.55 6.22
C GLU A 59 -1.82 -14.24 6.93
N PHE A 60 -2.59 -13.18 6.67
CA PHE A 60 -2.46 -11.89 7.36
C PHE A 60 -3.65 -11.71 8.31
N SER A 61 -3.36 -11.38 9.56
CA SER A 61 -4.43 -11.11 10.53
C SER A 61 -4.74 -9.62 10.52
N PHE A 62 -5.97 -9.22 10.19
CA PHE A 62 -6.37 -7.83 10.37
C PHE A 62 -6.34 -7.45 11.86
N ILE A 63 -5.60 -6.40 12.22
CA ILE A 63 -5.41 -5.98 13.62
C ILE A 63 -6.01 -4.61 13.95
N GLY A 64 -6.55 -3.92 12.95
CA GLY A 64 -7.26 -2.67 13.17
C GLY A 64 -7.06 -1.66 12.05
N GLU A 65 -7.72 -0.53 12.25
CA GLU A 65 -7.66 0.63 11.38
C GLU A 65 -7.29 1.87 12.19
N ASP A 66 -6.68 2.84 11.52
CA ASP A 66 -6.18 4.05 12.13
C ASP A 66 -6.42 5.24 11.20
N VAL A 67 -6.56 6.43 11.78
CA VAL A 67 -6.70 7.69 11.04
C VAL A 67 -5.57 8.61 11.49
N ILE A 68 -4.58 8.80 10.62
CA ILE A 68 -3.44 9.67 10.90
C ILE A 68 -3.57 10.90 10.00
N GLY A 69 -3.88 12.04 10.60
CA GLY A 69 -4.26 13.24 9.86
C GLY A 69 -5.59 13.02 9.11
N GLU A 70 -5.56 13.15 7.79
CA GLU A 70 -6.74 12.89 6.92
C GLU A 70 -6.70 11.51 6.24
N LYS A 71 -5.69 10.69 6.59
CA LYS A 71 -5.38 9.42 5.91
C LYS A 71 -5.91 8.21 6.66
N PHE A 72 -6.60 7.32 5.94
CA PHE A 72 -7.12 6.06 6.48
C PHE A 72 -6.13 4.92 6.24
N TYR A 73 -5.81 4.21 7.32
CA TYR A 73 -4.91 3.06 7.32
C TYR A 73 -5.63 1.80 7.78
N LYS A 74 -5.33 0.67 7.15
CA LYS A 74 -5.63 -0.66 7.68
C LYS A 74 -4.34 -1.41 7.96
N ARG A 75 -4.29 -2.10 9.11
CA ARG A 75 -3.12 -2.82 9.58
C ARG A 75 -3.36 -4.32 9.59
N PHE A 76 -2.39 -5.08 9.14
CA PHE A 76 -2.40 -6.53 9.16
C PHE A 76 -1.12 -7.08 9.79
N LEU A 77 -1.23 -8.07 10.67
CA LEU A 77 -0.10 -8.72 11.32
C LEU A 77 0.29 -9.98 10.54
N PHE A 78 1.58 -10.20 10.38
CA PHE A 78 2.08 -11.45 9.82
C PHE A 78 2.38 -12.48 10.93
N PRO A 79 2.08 -13.76 10.74
CA PRO A 79 2.21 -14.79 11.78
C PRO A 79 3.65 -15.04 12.20
N LYS A 80 4.60 -14.88 11.28
CA LYS A 80 6.05 -15.01 11.56
C LYS A 80 6.70 -13.68 11.96
N GLY A 81 5.90 -12.75 12.50
CA GLY A 81 6.34 -11.42 12.92
C GLY A 81 6.39 -10.42 11.76
N GLY A 82 6.37 -9.12 12.12
CA GLY A 82 6.18 -8.03 11.17
C GLY A 82 4.70 -7.72 10.93
N PHE A 83 4.44 -6.66 10.16
CA PHE A 83 3.09 -6.19 9.87
C PHE A 83 3.04 -5.42 8.55
N LEU A 84 1.83 -5.20 8.06
CA LEU A 84 1.49 -4.51 6.83
C LEU A 84 0.59 -3.34 7.18
N GLU A 85 0.93 -2.15 6.71
CA GLU A 85 0.06 -0.98 6.72
C GLU A 85 -0.36 -0.67 5.30
N VAL A 86 -1.66 -0.46 5.10
CA VAL A 86 -2.20 -0.04 3.81
C VAL A 86 -2.97 1.26 3.99
N MET A 87 -2.47 2.31 3.37
CA MET A 87 -3.18 3.56 3.17
C MET A 87 -3.96 3.45 1.86
N TYR A 88 -5.29 3.41 1.93
CA TYR A 88 -6.12 3.16 0.74
C TYR A 88 -6.75 4.44 0.17
N GLN A 89 -6.40 5.62 0.70
CA GLN A 89 -6.72 6.90 0.09
C GLN A 89 -5.65 7.34 -0.90
N THR A 90 -6.05 8.05 -1.95
CA THR A 90 -5.16 8.62 -2.96
C THR A 90 -4.05 9.53 -2.39
N PRO A 91 -2.78 9.36 -2.79
CA PRO A 91 -2.28 8.20 -3.54
C PRO A 91 -2.21 6.99 -2.62
N ALA A 92 -2.76 5.83 -3.02
CA ALA A 92 -2.70 4.65 -2.16
C ALA A 92 -1.24 4.24 -1.86
N ALA A 93 -1.00 3.63 -0.70
CA ALA A 93 0.32 3.13 -0.35
C ALA A 93 0.28 1.91 0.56
N LEU A 94 1.37 1.16 0.50
CA LEU A 94 1.56 -0.07 1.23
C LEU A 94 2.96 -0.07 1.82
N ILE A 95 3.05 -0.34 3.12
CA ILE A 95 4.32 -0.45 3.85
C ILE A 95 4.29 -1.76 4.63
N ALA A 96 5.20 -2.67 4.31
CA ALA A 96 5.31 -3.97 4.96
C ALA A 96 6.64 -4.05 5.73
N HIS A 97 6.54 -4.39 7.01
CA HIS A 97 7.62 -4.41 7.98
C HIS A 97 8.07 -5.85 8.24
N PHE A 98 9.38 -6.11 8.15
CA PHE A 98 9.97 -7.44 8.32
C PHE A 98 11.24 -7.39 9.19
N ILE A 99 11.45 -8.49 9.92
CA ILE A 99 12.69 -8.75 10.67
C ILE A 99 13.75 -9.37 9.74
N GLU A 100 13.32 -10.20 8.78
CA GLU A 100 14.18 -10.94 7.87
C GLU A 100 14.15 -10.35 6.46
N LYS A 101 15.32 -10.05 5.91
CA LYS A 101 15.46 -9.47 4.57
C LYS A 101 14.91 -10.40 3.48
N ASP A 102 15.22 -11.69 3.54
CA ASP A 102 14.77 -12.67 2.55
C ASP A 102 13.23 -12.72 2.46
N ARG A 103 12.57 -12.56 3.60
CA ARG A 103 11.11 -12.52 3.68
C ARG A 103 10.53 -11.24 3.08
N ALA A 104 11.19 -10.09 3.29
CA ALA A 104 10.85 -8.84 2.60
C ALA A 104 11.04 -8.94 1.08
N GLU A 105 12.12 -9.55 0.61
CA GLU A 105 12.36 -9.79 -0.81
C GLU A 105 11.31 -10.72 -1.43
N ASN A 106 10.92 -11.78 -0.71
CA ASN A 106 9.84 -12.67 -1.13
C ASN A 106 8.50 -11.91 -1.21
N PHE A 107 8.20 -11.10 -0.20
CA PHE A 107 6.99 -10.27 -0.20
C PHE A 107 6.96 -9.30 -1.36
N SER A 108 8.08 -8.62 -1.66
CA SER A 108 8.22 -7.74 -2.82
C SER A 108 7.94 -8.46 -4.13
N LYS A 109 8.46 -9.68 -4.31
CA LYS A 109 8.18 -10.52 -5.50
C LYS A 109 6.70 -10.89 -5.59
N SER A 110 6.08 -11.30 -4.49
CA SER A 110 4.64 -11.64 -4.45
C SER A 110 3.78 -10.41 -4.73
N LEU A 111 4.10 -9.25 -4.17
CA LEU A 111 3.42 -7.98 -4.44
C LEU A 111 3.49 -7.61 -5.93
N LYS A 112 4.69 -7.71 -6.55
CA LYS A 112 4.87 -7.45 -7.99
C LYS A 112 4.01 -8.38 -8.85
N LYS A 113 3.91 -9.67 -8.49
CA LYS A 113 3.03 -10.62 -9.20
C LYS A 113 1.55 -10.31 -9.00
N ILE A 114 1.14 -9.83 -7.84
CA ILE A 114 -0.24 -9.41 -7.61
C ILE A 114 -0.56 -8.18 -8.45
N ILE A 115 0.33 -7.19 -8.53
CA ILE A 115 0.17 -6.04 -9.43
C ILE A 115 -0.07 -6.51 -10.87
N ASP A 116 0.70 -7.47 -11.36
CA ASP A 116 0.51 -8.05 -12.71
C ASP A 116 -0.86 -8.69 -12.92
N LYS A 117 -1.48 -9.22 -11.86
CA LYS A 117 -2.79 -9.90 -11.88
C LYS A 117 -3.98 -8.98 -11.61
N THR A 118 -3.77 -7.79 -11.05
CA THR A 118 -4.85 -6.92 -10.57
C THR A 118 -4.95 -5.57 -11.26
N VAL A 119 -3.87 -5.11 -11.89
CA VAL A 119 -3.85 -3.89 -12.69
C VAL A 119 -4.03 -4.30 -14.15
N ASP A 120 -4.82 -3.58 -14.94
CA ASP A 120 -5.10 -3.99 -16.33
C ASP A 120 -4.05 -3.48 -17.32
N GLU A 121 -3.65 -2.21 -17.20
CA GLU A 121 -2.76 -1.54 -18.16
C GLU A 121 -1.28 -1.92 -17.98
N ASP A 122 -0.66 -2.44 -19.04
CA ASP A 122 0.72 -2.95 -18.99
C ASP A 122 1.77 -1.90 -18.64
N LYS A 123 1.60 -0.67 -19.14
CA LYS A 123 2.50 0.45 -18.82
C LYS A 123 2.44 0.77 -17.32
N VAL A 124 1.23 0.75 -16.75
CA VAL A 124 1.00 1.07 -15.35
C VAL A 124 1.49 -0.06 -14.43
N LYS A 125 1.27 -1.34 -14.79
CA LYS A 125 1.89 -2.48 -14.12
C LYS A 125 3.40 -2.31 -14.00
N MET A 126 4.06 -1.94 -15.11
CA MET A 126 5.50 -1.76 -15.14
C MET A 126 5.95 -0.64 -14.20
N ILE A 127 5.26 0.51 -14.22
CA ILE A 127 5.55 1.63 -13.30
C ILE A 127 5.41 1.18 -11.85
N LEU A 128 4.26 0.62 -11.47
CA LEU A 128 3.99 0.17 -10.10
C LEU A 128 5.01 -0.84 -9.60
N LYS A 129 5.37 -1.84 -10.42
CA LYS A 129 6.37 -2.84 -10.04
C LYS A 129 7.76 -2.24 -9.83
N ASN A 130 8.10 -1.19 -10.57
CA ASN A 130 9.37 -0.47 -10.40
C ASN A 130 9.37 0.43 -9.16
N LEU A 131 8.20 0.85 -8.67
CA LEU A 131 8.04 1.61 -7.43
C LEU A 131 8.01 0.74 -6.17
N VAL A 132 8.01 -0.61 -6.30
CA VAL A 132 8.14 -1.50 -5.14
C VAL A 132 9.61 -1.57 -4.73
N GLU A 133 9.92 -0.96 -3.60
CA GLU A 133 11.27 -0.86 -3.04
C GLU A 133 11.42 -1.75 -1.80
N VAL A 134 12.58 -2.40 -1.64
CA VAL A 134 12.98 -3.09 -0.41
C VAL A 134 14.10 -2.28 0.22
N ASN A 135 13.82 -1.69 1.37
CA ASN A 135 14.72 -0.79 2.07
C ASN A 135 15.14 -1.42 3.41
N THR A 136 16.33 -1.07 3.89
CA THR A 136 16.79 -1.46 5.24
C THR A 136 16.96 -0.21 6.10
N GLU A 137 16.96 -0.36 7.42
CA GLU A 137 17.15 0.76 8.37
C GLU A 137 18.42 1.61 8.14
N GLU A 138 19.43 1.10 7.43
CA GLU A 138 20.64 1.87 7.04
C GLU A 138 20.38 2.83 5.86
N GLU A 139 19.26 2.66 5.15
CA GLU A 139 18.80 3.49 4.04
C GLU A 139 17.49 4.17 4.44
N ASP A 140 17.59 5.36 5.04
CA ASP A 140 16.54 6.35 5.34
C ASP A 140 15.07 5.87 5.32
N SER A 141 14.47 5.77 6.50
CA SER A 141 13.01 5.62 6.65
C SER A 141 12.24 6.61 5.78
N LEU A 142 11.07 6.20 5.27
CA LEU A 142 10.11 7.12 4.66
C LEU A 142 9.56 8.06 5.73
N THR A 143 10.33 9.10 6.02
CA THR A 143 9.88 10.22 6.82
C THR A 143 8.78 10.97 6.06
N TYR A 144 7.95 11.69 6.82
CA TYR A 144 6.96 12.63 6.29
C TYR A 144 7.54 13.58 5.21
N ASP A 145 8.84 13.88 5.29
CA ASP A 145 9.56 14.69 4.30
C ASP A 145 9.80 13.99 2.96
N LYS A 146 10.10 12.67 2.96
CA LYS A 146 10.17 11.90 1.71
C LYS A 146 8.79 11.81 1.06
N TRP A 147 7.74 11.63 1.87
CA TRP A 147 6.35 11.67 1.43
C TRP A 147 5.97 13.01 0.77
N THR A 148 6.36 14.13 1.38
CA THR A 148 6.12 15.48 0.85
C THR A 148 6.90 15.74 -0.46
N LYS A 149 8.09 15.15 -0.62
CA LYS A 149 8.83 15.21 -1.88
C LYS A 149 8.18 14.41 -3.00
N LEU A 150 7.64 13.23 -2.69
CA LEU A 150 6.98 12.36 -3.66
C LEU A 150 5.65 12.96 -4.16
N THR A 151 4.88 13.62 -3.30
CA THR A 151 3.71 14.41 -3.73
C THR A 151 4.08 15.62 -4.59
N LYS A 152 5.25 16.22 -4.39
CA LYS A 152 5.76 17.30 -5.24
C LYS A 152 6.18 16.80 -6.63
N ILE A 153 6.78 15.61 -6.71
CA ILE A 153 7.08 14.96 -8.00
C ILE A 153 5.78 14.65 -8.75
N ARG A 154 4.75 14.16 -8.05
CA ARG A 154 3.41 13.91 -8.62
C ARG A 154 2.81 15.15 -9.28
N SER A 155 2.96 16.35 -8.69
CA SER A 155 2.45 17.59 -9.31
C SER A 155 3.16 17.97 -10.60
N MET A 156 4.36 17.45 -10.85
CA MET A 156 5.14 17.73 -12.07
C MET A 156 4.89 16.72 -13.20
N THR A 157 4.30 15.56 -12.91
CA THR A 157 4.01 14.50 -13.89
C THR A 157 2.57 14.50 -14.41
N LEU A 158 1.73 15.39 -13.90
CA LEU A 158 0.32 15.57 -14.29
C LEU A 158 0.10 16.81 -15.19
N GLU A 159 1.18 17.43 -15.69
CA GLU A 159 1.15 18.38 -16.83
C GLU A 159 1.37 17.61 -18.15
#